data_AF-A0A8C8DRN7-F1
#
_entry.id   AF-A0A8C8DRN7-F1
#
_cell.length_a   1.000
_cell.length_b   1.000
_cell.length_c   1.000
_cell.angle_alpha   90.00
_cell.angle_beta   90.00
_cell.angle_gamma   90.00
#
_symmetry.space_group_name_H-M   'P 1'
#
loop_
_entity.id
_entity.type
_entity.pdbx_description
1 polymer ?
#
loop_
_entity_poly.entity_id
_entity_poly.type
_entity_poly.pdbx_seq_one_letter_code
_entity_poly.pdbx_strand_id
1 'polypeptide(L)' 'ISWNRSGEDFEISLLSFEKLDRASPDLWPEQLPGVAEFAATCKNPITTSPPKWMAELESEDIEMLKGWFRQLTFMLYKP' A
#
# COMPACT_ATOMS: atom_id res chain seq x y z
N ILE A 1 29.95 22.92 -24.82
CA ILE A 1 29.65 21.50 -24.55
C ILE A 1 28.49 21.51 -23.55
N SER A 2 27.28 21.16 -24.00
CA SER A 2 26.11 21.12 -23.10
C SER A 2 26.14 19.80 -22.34
N TRP A 3 26.35 19.87 -21.02
CA TRP A 3 26.30 18.73 -20.09
C TRP A 3 24.95 18.59 -19.39
N ASN A 4 23.85 18.96 -20.06
CA ASN A 4 22.51 18.87 -19.48
C ASN A 4 21.60 17.97 -20.32
N ARG A 5 22.04 16.75 -20.61
CA ARG A 5 21.16 15.72 -21.21
C ARG A 5 21.05 14.43 -20.39
N SER A 6 21.96 14.21 -19.44
CA SER A 6 22.01 12.96 -18.66
C SER A 6 21.10 12.93 -17.43
N GLY A 7 20.60 14.08 -16.97
CA GLY A 7 19.69 14.15 -15.82
C GLY A 7 18.22 13.90 -16.19
N GLU A 8 17.79 14.44 -17.34
CA GLU A 8 16.42 14.30 -17.82
C GLU A 8 16.10 12.85 -18.24
N ASP A 9 17.06 12.17 -18.90
CA ASP A 9 16.91 10.76 -19.30
C ASP A 9 16.79 9.80 -18.10
N PHE A 10 17.43 10.13 -16.97
CA PHE A 10 17.34 9.35 -15.72
C PHE A 10 16.01 9.56 -15.01
N GLU A 11 15.54 10.81 -14.91
CA GLU A 11 14.21 11.15 -14.38
C GLU A 11 13.09 10.52 -15.23
N ILE A 12 13.24 10.51 -16.56
CA ILE A 12 12.30 9.84 -17.47
C ILE A 12 12.32 8.31 -17.28
N SER A 13 13.47 7.72 -16.95
CA SER A 13 13.56 6.29 -16.60
C SER A 13 13.01 5.97 -15.20
N LEU A 14 12.97 6.95 -14.28
CA LEU A 14 12.30 6.86 -12.97
C LEU A 14 10.80 7.15 -13.04
N LEU A 15 10.33 7.81 -14.10
CA LEU A 15 8.93 7.79 -14.52
C LEU A 15 8.61 6.40 -15.09
N SER A 16 8.56 5.40 -14.21
CA SER A 16 7.96 4.11 -14.55
C SER A 16 6.56 4.39 -15.09
N PHE A 17 6.36 4.21 -16.40
CA PHE A 17 5.06 4.27 -17.06
C PHE A 17 4.20 3.08 -16.58
N GLU A 18 3.80 3.15 -15.32
CA GLU A 18 3.09 2.11 -14.62
C GLU A 18 1.61 2.18 -14.99
N LYS A 19 1.23 1.38 -15.99
CA LYS A 19 -0.16 1.00 -16.27
C LYS A 19 -0.47 -0.38 -15.68
N LEU A 20 0.11 -0.69 -14.52
CA LEU A 20 -0.22 -1.90 -13.79
C LEU A 20 -1.38 -1.58 -12.85
N ASP A 21 -2.52 -2.23 -13.08
CA ASP A 21 -3.63 -2.21 -12.15
C ASP A 21 -3.21 -2.99 -10.90
N ARG A 22 -2.54 -2.31 -9.97
CA ARG A 22 -2.08 -2.90 -8.70
C ARG A 22 -3.22 -3.49 -7.84
N ALA A 23 -4.48 -3.24 -8.21
CA ALA A 23 -5.63 -3.88 -7.59
C ALA A 23 -5.99 -5.24 -8.22
N SER A 24 -5.34 -5.64 -9.32
CA SER A 24 -5.54 -6.95 -9.95
C SER A 24 -4.96 -8.08 -9.06
N PRO A 25 -5.76 -9.11 -8.72
CA PRO A 25 -5.32 -10.24 -7.90
C PRO A 25 -4.11 -10.98 -8.49
N ASP A 26 -3.98 -10.99 -9.82
CA ASP A 26 -2.89 -11.66 -10.56
C ASP A 26 -1.53 -10.97 -10.40
N LEU A 27 -1.51 -9.73 -9.88
CA LEU A 27 -0.29 -8.97 -9.59
C LEU A 27 0.09 -9.00 -8.10
N TRP A 28 -0.68 -9.71 -7.27
CA TRP A 28 -0.26 -9.97 -5.90
C TRP A 28 0.89 -11.00 -5.93
N PRO A 29 1.90 -10.86 -5.06
CA PRO A 29 2.91 -11.89 -4.95
C PRO A 29 2.23 -13.23 -4.62
N GLU A 30 2.46 -14.25 -5.45
CA GLU A 30 2.03 -15.62 -5.14
C GLU A 30 2.55 -16.00 -3.74
N GLN A 31 1.76 -16.78 -2.98
CA GLN A 31 2.18 -17.23 -1.65
C GLN A 31 3.46 -18.05 -1.76
N LEU A 32 4.59 -17.41 -1.45
CA LEU A 32 5.89 -18.07 -1.41
C LEU A 32 5.89 -19.11 -0.28
N PRO A 33 6.39 -20.34 -0.52
CA PRO A 33 6.57 -21.32 0.54
C PRO A 33 7.42 -20.73 1.67
N GLY A 34 7.00 -20.83 2.93
CA GLY A 34 7.67 -20.23 4.09
C GLY A 34 6.99 -18.95 4.62
N VAL A 35 6.28 -18.18 3.78
CA VAL A 35 5.63 -16.92 4.21
C VAL A 35 4.36 -17.19 5.01
N ALA A 36 3.60 -18.22 4.63
CA ALA A 36 2.42 -18.64 5.37
C ALA A 36 2.77 -19.19 6.76
N GLU A 37 3.84 -19.99 6.86
CA GLU A 37 4.35 -20.49 8.14
C GLU A 37 4.92 -19.36 9.02
N PHE A 38 5.58 -18.36 8.42
CA PHE A 38 6.06 -17.18 9.13
C PHE A 38 4.89 -16.36 9.70
N ALA A 39 3.86 -16.07 8.90
CA ALA A 39 2.65 -15.36 9.35
C ALA A 39 1.89 -16.14 10.43
N ALA A 40 1.80 -17.47 10.31
CA ALA A 40 1.21 -18.32 11.34
C ALA A 40 2.04 -18.36 12.64
N THR A 41 3.34 -18.06 12.55
CA THR A 41 4.24 -17.96 13.71
C THR A 41 4.11 -16.60 14.43
N CYS A 42 3.47 -15.61 13.81
CA CYS A 42 2.94 -14.42 14.50
C CYS A 42 1.74 -14.81 15.39
N LYS A 43 1.99 -15.67 16.39
CA LYS A 43 1.01 -16.13 17.36
C LYS A 43 0.62 -14.95 18.23
N ASN A 44 -0.51 -14.34 17.89
CA ASN A 44 -1.13 -13.15 18.48
C ASN A 44 -0.38 -11.82 18.24
N PRO A 45 -0.75 -11.07 17.19
CA PRO A 45 -0.32 -9.68 17.03
C PRO A 45 -1.24 -8.70 17.78
N ILE A 46 -2.24 -9.18 18.55
CA ILE A 46 -3.13 -8.30 19.31
C ILE A 46 -2.36 -7.77 20.54
N THR A 47 -1.38 -6.91 20.28
CA THR A 47 -1.03 -5.89 21.26
C THR A 47 -2.29 -5.06 21.41
N THR A 48 -2.84 -4.94 22.62
CA THR A 48 -4.00 -4.07 22.87
C THR A 48 -3.69 -2.60 22.55
N SER A 49 -2.40 -2.27 22.44
CA SER A 49 -1.91 -1.01 21.90
C SER A 49 -2.01 -0.98 20.37
N PRO A 50 -2.37 0.16 19.77
CA PRO A 50 -2.20 0.37 18.34
C PRO A 50 -0.76 0.06 17.89
N PRO A 51 -0.54 -0.58 16.73
CA PRO A 51 0.76 -0.64 16.09
C PRO A 51 1.50 0.70 16.08
N LYS A 52 2.84 0.66 16.10
CA LYS A 52 3.68 1.87 16.17
C LYS A 52 3.35 2.91 15.08
N TRP A 53 2.99 2.48 13.87
CA TRP A 53 2.60 3.38 12.78
C TRP A 53 1.26 4.11 13.04
N MET A 54 0.39 3.55 13.90
CA MET A 54 -0.83 4.20 14.35
C MET A 54 -0.62 5.08 15.59
N ALA A 55 0.54 5.02 16.24
CA ALA A 55 0.77 5.73 17.50
C ALA A 55 0.76 7.26 17.35
N GLU A 56 0.99 7.76 16.13
CA GLU A 56 1.06 9.19 15.80
C GLU A 56 -0.24 9.72 15.16
N LEU A 57 -1.21 8.84 14.86
CA LEU A 57 -2.48 9.24 14.25
C LEU A 57 -3.43 9.83 15.28
N GLU A 58 -3.99 10.99 14.98
CA GLU A 58 -5.03 11.59 15.79
C GLU A 58 -6.40 10.95 15.49
N SER A 59 -7.37 11.19 16.36
CA SER A 59 -8.73 10.68 16.16
C SER A 59 -9.36 11.21 14.86
N GLU A 60 -9.06 12.46 14.50
CA GLU A 60 -9.52 13.10 13.26
C GLU A 60 -9.00 12.36 12.01
N ASP A 61 -7.71 12.00 11.99
CA ASP A 61 -7.11 11.25 10.88
C ASP A 61 -7.81 9.91 10.67
N ILE A 62 -8.12 9.23 11.77
CA ILE A 62 -8.82 7.94 11.77
C ILE A 62 -10.26 8.11 11.26
N GLU A 63 -10.95 9.17 11.67
CA GLU A 63 -12.31 9.47 11.22
C GLU A 63 -12.37 9.81 9.73
N MET A 64 -11.42 10.61 9.25
CA MET A 64 -11.25 10.90 7.84
C MET A 64 -11.03 9.60 7.05
N LEU A 65 -10.05 8.78 7.43
CA LEU A 65 -9.76 7.49 6.78
C LEU A 65 -10.99 6.57 6.75
N LYS A 66 -11.68 6.42 7.88
CA LYS A 66 -12.92 5.63 7.95
C LYS A 66 -14.00 6.16 7.00
N GLY A 67 -14.10 7.49 6.83
CA GLY A 67 -14.99 8.12 5.86
C GLY A 67 -14.67 7.71 4.42
N TRP A 68 -13.40 7.82 4.02
CA TRP A 68 -12.92 7.38 2.70
C TRP A 68 -13.19 5.91 2.44
N PHE A 69 -12.86 5.04 3.41
CA PHE A 69 -13.11 3.61 3.30
C PHE A 69 -14.61 3.29 3.18
N ARG A 70 -15.49 3.99 3.91
CA ARG A 70 -16.94 3.83 3.75
C ARG A 70 -17.41 4.19 2.34
N GLN A 71 -16.91 5.29 1.77
CA GLN A 71 -17.27 5.68 0.41
C GLN A 71 -16.78 4.66 -0.63
N LEU A 72 -15.52 4.20 -0.51
CA LEU A 72 -14.98 3.15 -1.37
C LEU A 72 -15.79 1.85 -1.26
N THR A 73 -16.10 1.43 -0.03
CA THR A 73 -16.94 0.25 0.22
C THR A 73 -18.31 0.42 -0.41
N PHE A 74 -18.92 1.60 -0.31
CA PHE A 74 -20.20 1.88 -0.92
C PHE A 74 -20.14 1.80 -2.45
N MET A 75 -19.09 2.34 -3.08
CA MET A 75 -18.90 2.27 -4.54
C MET A 75 -18.71 0.82 -5.03
N LEU A 76 -18.01 -0.02 -4.26
CA LEU A 76 -17.75 -1.42 -4.61
C LEU A 76 -18.96 -2.35 -4.40
N TYR A 77 -19.88 -1.98 -3.51
CA TYR A 77 -21.06 -2.79 -3.17
C TYR A 77 -22.38 -2.23 -3.72
N LYS A 78 -22.30 -1.28 -4.66
CA LYS A 78 -23.46 -0.80 -5.42
C LYS A 78 -23.62 -1.62 -6.70
N PRO A 79 -24.82 -2.18 -6.97
CA PRO A 79 -25.10 -2.88 -8.22
C PRO A 79 -25.11 -1.93 -9.42
#